data_AF-A0A847GZA6-F1
#
_entry.id   AF-A0A847GZA6-F1
#
_cell.length_a   1.000
_cell.length_b   1.000
_cell.length_c   1.000
_cell.angle_alpha   90.00
_cell.angle_beta   90.00
_cell.angle_gamma   90.00
#
_symmetry.space_group_name_H-M   'P 1'
#
loop_
_entity.id
_entity.type
_entity.pdbx_description
1 polymer ?
#
loop_
_entity_poly.entity_id
_entity_poly.type
_entity_poly.pdbx_seq_one_letter_code
_entity_poly.pdbx_strand_id
1 'polypeptide(L)'
;MATDKPVSLKLQPSESVVLQVAAQLYSAYVIAGRVREGDEPAWLERALREAVTLAEAADAAVISDDEISGQPDRGRLHNRYD
;
A
#
# COMPACT_ATOMS: atom_id res chain seq x y z
N MET A 1 -14.91 30.33 25.95
CA MET A 1 -14.25 29.01 25.73
C MET A 1 -14.99 28.33 24.60
N ALA A 2 -14.41 28.29 23.41
CA ALA A 2 -14.99 27.54 22.29
C ALA A 2 -14.82 26.04 22.61
N THR A 3 -15.94 25.33 22.69
CA THR A 3 -15.96 23.88 22.85
C THR A 3 -15.45 23.25 21.56
N ASP A 4 -14.17 22.89 21.54
CA ASP A 4 -13.58 22.13 20.45
C ASP A 4 -14.15 20.71 20.52
N LYS A 5 -15.12 20.43 19.65
CA LYS A 5 -15.75 19.11 19.59
C LYS A 5 -14.67 18.14 19.10
N PRO A 6 -14.33 17.09 19.86
CA PRO A 6 -13.26 16.19 19.46
C PRO A 6 -13.57 15.61 18.08
N VAL A 7 -12.70 15.87 17.12
CA VAL A 7 -12.81 15.30 15.77
C VAL A 7 -12.50 13.82 15.87
N SER A 8 -13.55 13.01 16.02
CA SER A 8 -13.45 11.55 16.00
C SER A 8 -13.50 11.09 14.54
N LEU A 9 -12.32 10.79 13.99
CA LEU A 9 -12.20 10.13 12.70
C LEU A 9 -12.46 8.63 12.89
N LYS A 10 -13.34 8.06 12.07
CA LYS A 10 -13.57 6.61 11.99
C LYS A 10 -12.98 6.10 10.69
N LEU A 11 -11.72 5.70 10.76
CA LEU A 11 -11.03 5.04 9.65
C LEU A 11 -11.18 3.53 9.79
N GLN A 12 -11.32 2.84 8.67
CA GLN A 12 -11.15 1.40 8.61
C GLN A 12 -9.69 1.03 8.96
N PRO A 13 -9.41 -0.21 9.41
CA PRO A 13 -8.05 -0.63 9.71
C PRO A 13 -7.10 -0.47 8.50
N SER A 14 -7.57 -0.83 7.30
CA SER A 14 -6.83 -0.67 6.04
C SER A 14 -6.52 0.79 5.73
N GLU A 15 -7.50 1.68 5.90
CA GLU A 15 -7.33 3.13 5.70
C GLU A 15 -6.31 3.72 6.68
N SER A 16 -6.28 3.21 7.92
CA SER A 16 -5.30 3.64 8.94
C SER A 16 -3.87 3.26 8.57
N VAL A 17 -3.66 2.06 8.02
CA VAL A 17 -2.34 1.60 7.56
C VAL A 17 -1.87 2.44 6.38
N VAL A 18 -2.73 2.68 5.39
CA VAL A 18 -2.40 3.53 4.23
C VAL A 18 -2.04 4.95 4.68
N LEU A 19 -2.82 5.52 5.61
CA LEU A 19 -2.54 6.84 6.17
C LEU A 19 -1.19 6.88 6.90
N GLN A 20 -0.84 5.83 7.65
CA GLN A 20 0.43 5.74 8.36
C GLN A 20 1.62 5.70 7.38
N VAL A 21 1.52 4.95 6.29
CA VAL A 21 2.54 4.91 5.23
C VAL A 21 2.64 6.27 4.53
N ALA A 22 1.49 6.89 4.20
CA ALA A 22 1.47 8.21 3.58
C ALA A 22 2.13 9.27 4.48
N ALA A 23 1.89 9.23 5.79
CA ALA A 23 2.53 10.13 6.75
C ALA A 23 4.07 9.96 6.78
N GLN A 24 4.57 8.73 6.67
CA GLN A 24 6.00 8.45 6.57
C GLN A 24 6.61 8.98 5.28
N LEU A 25 5.97 8.74 4.13
CA LEU A 25 6.41 9.27 2.83
C LEU A 25 6.42 10.81 2.82
N TYR A 26 5.35 11.43 3.31
CA TYR A 26 5.28 12.88 3.41
C TYR A 26 6.38 13.46 4.30
N SER A 27 6.62 12.84 5.47
CA SER A 27 7.71 13.23 6.37
C SER A 27 9.07 13.14 5.67
N ALA A 28 9.31 12.09 4.87
CA ALA A 28 10.52 11.96 4.09
C ALA A 28 10.66 13.07 3.04
N TYR A 29 9.57 13.48 2.39
CA TYR A 29 9.57 14.60 1.44
C TYR A 29 9.89 15.94 2.10
N VAL A 30 9.35 16.18 3.30
CA VAL A 30 9.65 17.37 4.10
C VAL A 30 11.12 17.39 4.50
N ILE A 31 11.64 16.29 5.07
CA ILE A 31 13.05 16.17 5.51
C ILE A 31 14.01 16.35 4.32
N ALA A 32 13.64 15.84 3.14
CA ALA A 32 14.41 15.99 1.92
C ALA A 32 14.35 17.41 1.31
N GLY A 33 13.63 18.36 1.92
CA GLY A 33 13.47 19.72 1.44
C GLY A 33 12.68 19.84 0.13
N ARG A 34 11.84 18.85 -0.19
CA ARG A 34 11.04 18.83 -1.43
C ARG A 34 9.73 19.59 -1.30
N VAL A 35 9.18 19.67 -0.09
CA VAL A 35 7.94 20.39 0.20
C VAL A 35 8.28 21.85 0.48
N ARG A 36 7.88 22.74 -0.43
CA ARG A 36 7.96 24.19 -0.22
C ARG A 36 6.67 24.70 0.40
N GLU A 37 6.76 25.87 1.01
CA GLU A 37 5.59 26.57 1.53
C GLU A 37 4.59 26.84 0.39
N GLY A 38 3.34 26.42 0.59
CA GLY A 38 2.27 26.48 -0.40
C GLY A 38 2.12 25.24 -1.29
N ASP A 39 3.11 24.36 -1.33
CA ASP A 39 3.06 23.11 -2.10
C ASP A 39 2.56 21.90 -1.25
N GLU A 40 2.33 22.09 0.04
CA GLU A 40 1.94 21.01 0.98
C GLU A 40 0.76 20.17 0.49
N PRO A 41 -0.34 20.75 -0.04
CA PRO A 41 -1.49 19.97 -0.49
C PRO A 41 -1.14 18.98 -1.60
N ALA A 42 -0.29 19.39 -2.56
CA ALA A 42 0.12 18.56 -3.67
C ALA A 42 1.02 17.40 -3.22
N TRP A 43 1.91 17.66 -2.26
CA TRP A 43 2.78 16.64 -1.69
C TRP A 43 2.05 15.67 -0.76
N LEU A 44 1.04 16.12 -0.03
CA LEU A 44 0.15 15.27 0.76
C LEU A 44 -0.65 14.33 -0.14
N GLU A 45 -1.26 14.87 -1.20
CA GLU A 45 -1.99 14.06 -2.17
C GLU A 45 -1.08 13.02 -2.83
N ARG A 46 0.14 13.44 -3.20
CA ARG A 46 1.15 12.55 -3.76
C ARG A 46 1.51 11.41 -2.80
N ALA A 47 1.79 11.72 -1.53
CA ALA A 47 2.15 10.72 -0.54
C ALA A 47 1.03 9.70 -0.31
N LEU A 48 -0.24 10.14 -0.33
CA LEU A 48 -1.40 9.25 -0.25
C LEU A 48 -1.49 8.31 -1.47
N ARG A 49 -1.36 8.83 -2.68
CA ARG A 49 -1.40 8.03 -3.91
C ARG A 49 -0.30 6.96 -3.92
N GLU A 50 0.92 7.36 -3.55
CA GLU A 50 2.06 6.43 -3.50
C GLU A 50 1.89 5.38 -2.40
N ALA A 51 1.32 5.73 -1.25
CA ALA A 51 1.00 4.75 -0.20
C ALA A 51 -0.02 3.70 -0.67
N VAL A 52 -1.04 4.11 -1.44
CA VAL A 52 -1.99 3.18 -2.07
C VAL A 52 -1.28 2.26 -3.06
N THR A 53 -0.45 2.81 -3.95
CA THR A 53 0.34 2.00 -4.90
C THR A 53 1.26 1.00 -4.20
N LEU A 54 1.87 1.38 -3.06
CA LEU A 54 2.67 0.46 -2.26
C LEU A 54 1.83 -0.67 -1.65
N ALA A 55 0.63 -0.35 -1.14
CA ALA A 55 -0.27 -1.35 -0.60
C ALA A 55 -0.73 -2.35 -1.68
N GLU A 56 -1.09 -1.87 -2.86
CA GLU A 56 -1.46 -2.72 -4.01
C GLU A 56 -0.30 -3.59 -4.48
N ALA A 57 0.91 -3.03 -4.56
CA ALA A 57 2.11 -3.78 -4.94
C ALA A 57 2.47 -4.86 -3.91
N ALA A 58 2.30 -4.57 -2.62
CA ALA A 58 2.51 -5.54 -1.55
C ALA A 58 1.49 -6.68 -1.62
N ASP A 59 0.21 -6.37 -1.83
CA ASP A 59 -0.85 -7.36 -2.01
C ASP A 59 -0.56 -8.28 -3.21
N ALA A 60 -0.21 -7.70 -4.35
CA ALA A 60 0.16 -8.46 -5.55
C ALA A 60 1.38 -9.37 -5.35
N ALA A 61 2.40 -8.89 -4.62
CA ALA A 61 3.60 -9.67 -4.32
C ALA A 61 3.29 -10.87 -3.42
N VAL A 62 2.47 -10.68 -2.39
CA VAL A 62 2.05 -11.76 -1.48
C VAL A 62 1.23 -12.82 -2.21
N ILE A 63 0.28 -12.43 -3.07
CA ILE A 63 -0.54 -13.37 -3.85
C ILE A 63 0.34 -14.17 -4.83
N SER A 64 1.29 -13.52 -5.51
CA SER A 64 2.18 -14.18 -6.47
C SER A 64 3.08 -15.23 -5.81
N ASP A 65 3.57 -14.98 -4.60
CA ASP A 65 4.43 -15.92 -3.89
C ASP A 65 3.66 -17.19 -3.45
N ASP A 66 2.38 -17.05 -3.11
CA ASP A 66 1.52 -18.17 -2.71
C ASP A 66 1.11 -19.08 -3.88
N GLU A 67 1.07 -18.58 -5.12
CA GLU A 67 0.68 -19.38 -6.30
C GLU A 67 1.82 -20.25 -6.89
N ILE A 68 3.09 -19.92 -6.66
CA ILE A 68 4.25 -20.67 -7.21
C ILE A 68 4.45 -22.03 -6.48
N SER A 69 3.80 -22.22 -5.33
CA SER A 69 3.90 -23.45 -4.52
C SER A 69 2.92 -24.56 -4.93
N GLY A 70 1.99 -24.28 -5.85
CA GLY A 70 0.74 -25.05 -5.99
C GLY A 70 0.56 -25.90 -7.25
N GLN A 71 1.56 -26.10 -8.11
CA GLN A 71 1.40 -26.94 -9.31
C GLN A 71 2.14 -28.29 -9.18
N PRO A 72 1.48 -29.36 -8.71
CA PRO A 72 1.96 -30.69 -9.01
C PRO A 72 1.78 -30.93 -10.51
N ASP A 73 2.89 -31.10 -11.21
CA ASP A 73 2.99 -31.71 -12.54
C ASP A 73 2.20 -33.02 -12.54
N ARG A 74 0.90 -32.95 -12.91
CA ARG A 74 0.09 -34.14 -13.14
C ARG A 74 0.41 -34.67 -14.53
N GLY A 75 1.57 -35.33 -14.59
CA GLY A 75 1.74 -36.64 -15.19
C GLY A 75 1.13 -36.82 -16.59
N ARG A 76 1.86 -36.37 -17.61
CA ARG A 76 1.78 -36.98 -18.95
C ARG A 76 2.41 -38.38 -18.88
N LEU A 77 1.64 -39.36 -18.41
CA LEU A 77 1.99 -40.77 -18.56
C LEU A 77 1.84 -41.13 -20.04
N HIS A 78 2.96 -41.06 -20.76
CA HIS A 78 3.18 -41.92 -21.91
C HIS A 78 3.09 -43.36 -21.42
N ASN A 79 2.03 -44.08 -21.78
CA ASN A 79 2.12 -45.53 -21.86
C ASN A 79 1.89 -45.94 -23.31
N ARG A 80 3.02 -46.26 -23.94
CA ARG A 80 3.15 -46.83 -25.26
C ARG A 80 3.54 -48.29 -25.01
N TYR A 81 2.62 -49.24 -25.20
CA TYR A 81 2.95 -50.63 -25.52
C TYR A 81 1.78 -51.28 -26.27
N ASP A 82 2.18 -51.98 -27.33
CA ASP A 82 1.43 -52.84 -28.26
C ASP A 82 0.50 -53.87 -27.60
#